data_AF-A0A5K0X0Y7-F1
#
_entry.id   AF-A0A5K0X0Y7-F1
#
_cell.length_a   1.000
_cell.length_b   1.000
_cell.length_c   1.000
_cell.angle_alpha   90.00
_cell.angle_beta   90.00
_cell.angle_gamma   90.00
#
_symmetry.space_group_name_H-M   'P 1'
#
loop_
_entity.id
_entity.type
_entity.pdbx_description
1 polymer ?
#
loop_
_entity_poly.entity_id
_entity_poly.type
_entity_poly.pdbx_seq_one_letter_code
_entity_poly.pdbx_strand_id
1 'polypeptide(L)' 'KQISTPVRVQGLEKVRLIAVGAFHNLALLEDGVLWAWGNNEYGQLGTADTQPRSQPIPVEGLSGLTL' A
#
# COMPACT_ATOMS: atom_id res chain seq x y z
N LYS A 1 6.50 7.41 16.94
CA LYS A 1 6.98 8.76 16.52
C LYS A 1 5.90 9.37 15.64
N GLN A 2 5.21 10.41 16.10
CA GLN A 2 4.23 11.10 15.28
C GLN A 2 4.98 12.00 14.28
N ILE A 3 4.56 11.97 13.02
CA ILE A 3 5.05 12.88 11.99
C ILE A 3 3.92 13.86 11.70
N SER A 4 4.17 15.15 11.94
CA SER A 4 3.18 16.24 11.81
C SER A 4 3.38 17.09 10.55
N THR A 5 4.39 16.78 9.75
CA THR A 5 4.64 17.40 8.45
C THR A 5 4.60 16.33 7.36
N PRO A 6 4.06 16.61 6.16
CA PRO A 6 4.04 15.62 5.08
C PRO A 6 5.45 15.13 4.75
N VAL A 7 5.61 13.80 4.62
CA VAL A 7 6.85 13.16 4.20
C VAL A 7 6.55 12.29 2.99
N ARG A 8 7.41 12.35 1.97
CA ARG A 8 7.31 11.48 0.79
C ARG A 8 7.48 10.02 1.23
N VAL A 9 6.50 9.18 0.90
CA VAL A 9 6.65 7.73 1.02
C VAL A 9 7.63 7.25 -0.06
N GLN A 10 8.75 6.69 0.37
CA GLN A 10 9.78 6.18 -0.55
C GLN A 10 9.30 4.92 -1.27
N GLY A 11 9.72 4.73 -2.52
CA GLY A 11 9.37 3.55 -3.33
C GLY A 11 8.01 3.63 -4.04
N LEU A 12 7.22 4.68 -3.81
CA LEU A 12 6.00 4.95 -4.57
C LEU A 12 6.26 6.06 -5.58
N GLU A 13 6.04 5.76 -6.86
CA GLU A 13 6.15 6.70 -7.97
C GLU A 13 4.87 6.67 -8.80
N LYS A 14 4.48 7.81 -9.37
CA LYS A 14 3.30 7.90 -10.26
C LYS A 14 2.03 7.29 -9.64
N VAL A 15 1.77 7.64 -8.39
CA VAL A 15 0.56 7.20 -7.69
C VAL A 15 -0.67 7.79 -8.38
N ARG A 16 -1.56 6.91 -8.82
CA ARG A 16 -2.83 7.27 -9.47
C ARG A 16 -3.97 7.37 -8.46
N LEU A 17 -4.04 6.43 -7.52
CA LEU A 17 -5.10 6.39 -6.50
C LEU A 17 -4.54 6.00 -5.13
N ILE A 18 -5.18 6.49 -4.08
CA ILE A 18 -4.90 6.15 -2.68
C ILE A 18 -6.21 5.71 -2.01
N ALA A 19 -6.12 4.66 -1.19
CA ALA A 19 -7.16 4.30 -0.23
C ALA A 19 -6.54 4.03 1.15
N VAL A 20 -7.29 4.33 2.20
CA VAL A 20 -6.84 4.17 3.59
C VAL A 20 -7.88 3.42 4.41
N GLY A 21 -7.42 2.48 5.22
CA GLY A 21 -8.19 1.82 6.27
C GLY A 21 -7.81 2.35 7.65
N ALA A 22 -8.27 1.68 8.71
CA ALA A 22 -7.99 2.10 10.08
C ALA A 22 -6.48 2.14 10.41
N PHE A 23 -5.73 1.12 9.95
CA PHE A 23 -4.29 1.00 10.21
C PHE A 23 -3.50 0.48 9.00
N HIS A 24 -4.09 0.49 7.81
CA HIS A 24 -3.45 0.06 6.56
C HIS A 24 -3.76 1.03 5.43
N ASN A 25 -2.94 1.00 4.39
CA ASN A 25 -3.00 1.91 3.26
C ASN A 25 -2.79 1.12 1.96
N LEU A 26 -3.38 1.63 0.89
CA LEU A 26 -3.27 1.10 -0.46
C LEU A 26 -2.94 2.24 -1.42
N ALA A 27 -2.08 1.95 -2.40
CA ALA A 27 -1.76 2.84 -3.50
C ALA A 27 -1.81 2.08 -4.82
N LEU A 28 -2.56 2.60 -5.81
CA LEU A 28 -2.49 2.11 -7.19
C LEU A 28 -1.60 3.05 -7.99
N LEU A 29 -0.56 2.51 -8.61
CA LEU A 29 0.35 3.27 -9.48
C LEU A 29 -0.19 3.29 -10.92
N GLU A 30 0.31 4.22 -11.73
CA GLU A 30 -0.06 4.32 -13.15
C GLU A 30 0.26 3.08 -13.98
N ASP A 31 1.24 2.27 -13.56
CA ASP A 31 1.58 0.99 -14.17
C ASP A 31 0.57 -0.14 -13.86
N GLY A 32 -0.44 0.16 -13.05
CA GLY A 32 -1.50 -0.76 -12.67
C GLY A 32 -1.10 -1.74 -11.57
N VAL A 33 0.03 -1.51 -10.88
CA VAL A 33 0.46 -2.30 -9.72
C VAL A 33 -0.13 -1.71 -8.44
N LEU A 34 -0.81 -2.56 -7.66
CA LEU A 34 -1.30 -2.22 -6.33
C LEU A 34 -0.20 -2.41 -5.29
N TRP A 35 -0.03 -1.43 -4.40
CA TRP A 35 0.89 -1.47 -3.27
C TRP A 35 0.12 -1.35 -1.97
N ALA A 36 0.54 -2.10 -0.94
CA ALA A 36 -0.09 -2.12 0.36
C ALA A 36 0.94 -1.99 1.50
N TRP A 37 0.57 -1.29 2.58
CA TRP A 37 1.35 -1.27 3.82
C TRP A 37 0.51 -0.93 5.05
N GLY A 38 1.05 -1.22 6.22
CA GLY A 38 0.45 -0.99 7.53
C GLY A 38 0.19 -2.30 8.26
N ASN A 39 -0.81 -2.28 9.14
CA ASN A 39 -1.27 -3.44 9.88
C ASN A 39 -1.75 -4.53 8.92
N ASN A 40 -1.55 -5.80 9.27
CA ASN A 40 -2.00 -6.94 8.48
C ASN A 40 -2.57 -8.09 9.33
N GLU A 41 -3.01 -7.81 10.57
CA GLU A 41 -3.44 -8.87 11.50
C GLU A 41 -4.58 -9.75 10.95
N TYR A 42 -5.39 -9.19 10.06
CA TYR A 42 -6.50 -9.89 9.39
C TYR A 42 -6.25 -10.18 7.90
N GLY A 43 -5.01 -10.04 7.41
CA GLY A 43 -4.68 -10.29 6.00
C GLY A 43 -5.08 -9.17 5.03
N GLN A 44 -5.37 -7.97 5.54
CA GLN A 44 -5.80 -6.82 4.74
C GLN A 44 -4.80 -6.33 3.68
N LEU A 45 -3.52 -6.73 3.75
CA LEU A 45 -2.53 -6.39 2.72
C LEU A 45 -2.58 -7.34 1.50
N GLY A 46 -3.28 -8.47 1.58
CA GLY A 46 -3.45 -9.40 0.46
C GLY A 46 -2.19 -10.21 0.12
N THR A 47 -1.24 -10.35 1.05
CA THR A 47 0.09 -10.94 0.78
C THR A 47 0.22 -12.41 1.22
N ALA A 48 -0.89 -13.13 1.28
CA ALA A 48 -0.97 -14.52 1.74
C ALA A 48 -0.37 -14.78 3.15
N ASP A 49 -0.18 -13.74 3.94
CA ASP A 49 0.26 -13.78 5.33
C ASP A 49 -0.47 -12.70 6.15
N THR A 50 -0.26 -12.71 7.46
CA THR A 50 -0.81 -11.72 8.41
C THR A 50 0.27 -10.83 9.05
N GLN A 51 1.46 -10.79 8.46
CA GLN A 51 2.57 -10.00 8.98
C GLN A 51 2.41 -8.53 8.58
N PRO A 52 2.52 -7.57 9.51
CA PRO A 52 2.42 -6.14 9.19
C PRO A 52 3.60 -5.69 8.33
N ARG A 53 3.39 -4.66 7.52
CA ARG A 53 4.44 -4.08 6.65
C ARG A 53 4.59 -2.60 6.96
N SER A 54 5.77 -2.18 7.38
CA SER A 54 6.05 -0.77 7.69
C SER A 54 6.37 0.07 6.44
N GLN A 55 6.59 -0.59 5.31
CA GLN A 55 6.87 0.02 4.01
C GLN A 55 5.91 -0.54 2.96
N PRO A 56 5.61 0.24 1.90
CA PRO A 56 4.86 -0.26 0.75
C PRO A 56 5.50 -1.54 0.19
N ILE A 57 4.65 -2.54 -0.06
CA ILE A 57 5.02 -3.72 -0.83
C ILE A 57 4.04 -3.90 -1.99
N PRO A 58 4.50 -4.40 -3.16
CA PRO A 58 3.60 -4.74 -4.25
C PRO A 58 2.72 -5.92 -3.85
N VAL A 59 1.44 -5.86 -4.18
CA VAL A 59 0.50 -6.98 -4.00
C VAL A 59 0.56 -7.84 -5.26
N GLU A 60 1.17 -9.02 -5.13
CA GLU A 60 1.30 -9.96 -6.24
C GLU A 60 -0.07 -10.48 -6.71
N GLY A 61 -0.19 -10.75 -8.01
CA GLY A 61 -1.43 -11.26 -8.61
C GLY A 61 -2.51 -10.21 -8.91
N LEU A 62 -2.29 -8.94 -8.54
CA LEU A 62 -3.18 -7.81 -8.84
C LEU A 62 -2.47 -6.76 -9.71
N SER A 63 -2.05 -7.15 -10.91
CA SER A 63 -1.42 -6.26 -11.90
C SER A 63 -2.37 -5.90 -13.05
N GLY A 64 -2.09 -4.78 -13.72
CA GLY A 64 -2.86 -4.33 -14.89
C GLY A 64 -4.23 -3.74 -14.52
N LEU A 65 -4.43 -3.32 -13.27
CA LEU A 65 -5.67 -2.68 -12.85
C LEU A 65 -5.79 -1.29 -13.49
N THR A 66 -6.78 -1.13 -14.35
CA THR A 66 -7.20 0.16 -14.88
C THR A 66 -8.51 0.55 -14.21
N LEU A 67 -8.52 1.71 -13.57
CA LEU A 67 -9.72 2.35 -13.04
C LEU A 67 -10.10 3.56 -13.90
#